data_AF-A0A938PXV1-F1
#
_entry.id   AF-A0A938PXV1-F1
#
_cell.length_a   1.000
_cell.length_b   1.000
_cell.length_c   1.000
_cell.angle_alpha   90.00
_cell.angle_beta   90.00
_cell.angle_gamma   90.00
#
_symmetry.space_group_name_H-M   'P 1'
#
loop_
_entity.id
_entity.type
_entity.pdbx_description
1 polymer ?
#
loop_
_entity_poly.entity_id
_entity_poly.type
_entity_poly.pdbx_seq_one_letter_code
_entity_poly.pdbx_strand_id
1 'polypeptide(L)'
;KAYDADGVLGEIEKAGAKAVIPPKSNRKQQREYDKEQYKNRNLVERFFCRIKQFRRIAMRYEKLASRYSAFIALAASFIWLV
;
A
#
# COMPACT_ATOMS: atom_id res chain seq x y z
N LYS A 1 14.45 -2.73 5.90
CA LYS A 1 13.20 -1.98 6.23
C LYS A 1 13.37 -0.56 5.73
N ALA A 2 12.72 -0.16 4.64
CA ALA A 2 13.04 1.07 3.90
C ALA A 2 12.37 2.34 4.46
N TYR A 3 11.15 2.22 4.98
CA TYR A 3 10.29 3.34 5.37
C TYR A 3 10.39 3.76 6.85
N ASP A 4 11.41 3.29 7.57
CA ASP A 4 11.65 3.63 8.97
C ASP A 4 12.65 4.80 9.09
N ALA A 5 12.36 5.90 8.39
CA ALA A 5 13.13 7.13 8.46
C ALA A 5 12.38 8.15 9.32
N ASP A 6 13.10 8.95 10.11
CA ASP A 6 12.47 9.89 11.06
C ASP A 6 11.61 10.95 10.37
N GLY A 7 12.02 11.41 9.18
CA GLY A 7 11.18 12.30 8.36
C GLY A 7 9.84 11.68 7.98
N VAL A 8 9.85 10.42 7.56
CA VAL A 8 8.63 9.67 7.18
C VAL A 8 7.72 9.45 8.40
N LEU A 9 8.31 9.10 9.55
CA LEU A 9 7.54 8.93 10.79
C LEU A 9 6.93 10.25 11.25
N GLY A 10 7.68 11.35 11.18
CA GLY A 10 7.19 12.68 11.52
C GLY A 10 6.07 13.16 10.59
N GLU A 11 6.12 12.83 9.29
CA GLU A 11 5.01 13.10 8.37
C GLU A 11 3.76 12.29 8.70
N ILE A 12 3.91 11.00 9.03
CA ILE A 12 2.81 10.13 9.45
C ILE A 12 2.14 10.66 10.72
N GLU A 13 2.93 11.06 11.71
CA GLU A 13 2.43 11.66 12.95
C GLU A 13 1.73 13.00 12.71
N LYS A 14 2.28 13.87 11.84
CA LYS A 14 1.63 15.13 11.42
C LYS A 14 0.29 14.89 10.71
N ALA A 15 0.16 13.79 9.97
CA ALA A 15 -1.09 13.38 9.36
C ALA A 15 -2.10 12.78 10.36
N GLY A 16 -1.76 12.71 11.65
CA GLY A 16 -2.60 12.10 12.68
C GLY A 16 -2.68 10.57 12.59
N ALA A 17 -1.77 9.94 11.84
CA ALA A 17 -1.73 8.49 11.66
C ALA A 17 -0.66 7.85 12.56
N LYS A 18 -0.83 6.55 12.86
CA LYS A 18 0.14 5.76 13.62
C LYS A 18 1.03 4.97 12.67
N ALA A 19 2.34 5.06 12.84
CA ALA A 19 3.28 4.28 12.05
C ALA A 19 3.36 2.83 12.55
N VAL A 20 2.76 1.89 11.81
CA VAL A 20 2.74 0.44 12.16
C VAL A 20 3.86 -0.34 11.46
N ILE A 21 4.74 0.35 10.76
CA ILE A 21 5.85 -0.27 10.01
C ILE A 21 6.87 -0.85 11.01
N PRO A 22 7.53 -1.99 10.75
CA PRO A 22 8.58 -2.48 11.62
C PRO A 22 9.80 -1.52 11.65
N PRO A 23 10.43 -1.28 12.82
CA PRO A 23 11.65 -0.48 12.91
C PRO A 23 12.86 -1.18 12.30
N LYS A 24 13.80 -0.43 11.73
CA LYS A 24 15.08 -0.98 11.28
C LYS A 24 15.81 -1.65 12.46
N SER A 25 16.44 -2.79 12.18
CA SER A 25 17.20 -3.56 13.18
C SER A 25 18.37 -2.77 13.77
N ASN A 26 18.93 -1.81 13.02
CA ASN A 26 20.05 -0.97 13.45
C ASN A 26 19.61 0.36 14.09
N ARG A 27 18.33 0.55 14.40
CA ARG A 27 17.85 1.76 15.06
C ARG A 27 18.31 1.77 16.53
N LYS A 28 18.88 2.90 16.97
CA LYS A 28 19.38 3.07 18.35
C LYS A 28 18.31 2.83 19.40
N GLN A 29 17.11 3.37 19.16
CA GLN A 29 15.93 3.13 19.98
C GLN A 29 14.92 2.33 19.17
N GLN A 30 14.67 1.10 19.60
CA GLN A 30 13.63 0.27 19.00
C GLN A 30 12.27 0.80 19.39
N ARG A 31 11.37 0.92 18.41
CA ARG A 31 9.99 1.35 18.64
C ARG A 31 9.07 0.16 18.68
N GLU A 32 8.07 0.22 19.54
CA GLU A 32 6.98 -0.74 19.50
C GLU A 32 6.08 -0.47 18.29
N TYR A 33 5.60 -1.55 17.68
CA TYR A 33 4.63 -1.50 16.60
C TYR A 33 3.71 -2.69 16.72
N ASP A 34 2.47 -2.53 16.30
CA ASP A 34 1.49 -3.61 16.29
C ASP A 34 1.79 -4.56 15.13
N LYS A 35 2.33 -5.74 15.48
CA LYS A 35 2.68 -6.78 14.51
C LYS A 35 1.45 -7.36 13.82
N GLU A 36 0.34 -7.51 14.53
CA GLU A 36 -0.89 -8.07 13.97
C GLU A 36 -1.50 -7.09 12.96
N GLN A 37 -1.56 -5.81 13.32
CA GLN A 37 -2.00 -4.79 12.39
C GLN A 37 -1.08 -4.67 11.17
N TYR A 38 0.25 -4.84 11.32
CA TYR A 38 1.16 -4.84 10.18
C TYR A 38 0.91 -6.01 9.21
N LYS A 39 0.45 -7.19 9.69
CA LYS A 39 0.13 -8.34 8.83
C LYS A 39 -1.01 -8.02 7.84
N ASN A 40 -1.93 -7.14 8.21
CA ASN A 40 -3.06 -6.74 7.34
C ASN A 40 -2.60 -6.08 6.04
N ARG A 41 -1.35 -5.60 5.95
CA ARG A 41 -0.75 -5.12 4.69
C ARG A 41 -0.78 -6.16 3.57
N ASN A 42 -0.70 -7.45 3.91
CA ASN A 42 -0.78 -8.54 2.93
C ASN A 42 -2.11 -8.53 2.16
N LEU A 43 -3.22 -8.11 2.77
CA LEU A 43 -4.51 -7.99 2.06
C LEU A 43 -4.42 -6.95 0.94
N VAL A 44 -3.81 -5.80 1.24
CA VAL A 44 -3.59 -4.72 0.27
C VAL A 44 -2.64 -5.17 -0.84
N GLU A 45 -1.54 -5.83 -0.49
CA GLU A 45 -0.58 -6.37 -1.47
C GLU A 45 -1.22 -7.41 -2.40
N ARG A 46 -2.02 -8.33 -1.85
CA ARG A 46 -2.78 -9.33 -2.64
C ARG A 46 -3.79 -8.67 -3.57
N PHE A 47 -4.46 -7.61 -3.13
CA PHE A 47 -5.37 -6.84 -3.98
C PHE A 47 -4.63 -6.24 -5.19
N PHE A 48 -3.48 -5.59 -4.98
CA PHE A 48 -2.68 -5.05 -6.08
C PHE A 48 -2.12 -6.14 -6.99
N CYS A 49 -1.72 -7.30 -6.44
CA CYS A 49 -1.35 -8.46 -7.26
C CYS A 49 -2.51 -8.90 -8.16
N ARG A 50 -3.74 -9.00 -7.62
CA ARG A 50 -4.93 -9.39 -8.40
C ARG A 50 -5.29 -8.34 -9.45
N ILE A 51 -5.21 -7.05 -9.13
CA ILE A 51 -5.37 -5.97 -10.12
C ILE A 51 -4.36 -6.09 -11.27
N LYS A 52 -3.11 -6.45 -10.96
CA LYS A 52 -2.05 -6.60 -11.98
C LYS A 52 -2.22 -7.84 -12.86
N GLN A 53 -3.12 -8.77 -12.54
CA GLN A 53 -3.46 -9.87 -13.46
C GLN A 53 -4.15 -9.35 -14.73
N PHE A 54 -4.85 -8.21 -14.64
CA PHE A 54 -5.43 -7.56 -15.80
C PHE A 54 -4.33 -6.86 -16.62
N ARG A 55 -3.89 -7.50 -17.71
CA ARG A 55 -2.81 -7.01 -18.59
C ARG A 55 -3.01 -5.54 -19.02
N ARG A 56 -4.25 -5.12 -19.31
CA ARG A 56 -4.60 -3.74 -19.69
C ARG A 56 -4.18 -2.73 -18.61
N ILE A 57 -4.34 -3.08 -17.33
CA ILE A 57 -4.00 -2.24 -16.18
C ILE A 57 -2.49 -2.30 -15.91
N ALA A 58 -1.91 -3.51 -15.88
CA ALA A 58 -0.49 -3.72 -15.60
C ALA A 58 0.43 -3.00 -16.59
N MET A 59 0.08 -3.06 -17.88
CA MET A 59 0.85 -2.43 -18.96
C MET A 59 0.40 -1.00 -19.27
N ARG A 60 -0.61 -0.48 -18.55
CA ARG A 60 -1.16 0.88 -18.73
C ARG A 60 -1.49 1.19 -20.20
N TYR A 61 -2.39 0.41 -20.80
CA TYR A 61 -2.78 0.61 -22.21
C TYR A 61 -3.54 1.92 -22.44
N GLU A 62 -4.26 2.40 -21.43
CA GLU A 62 -5.01 3.65 -21.53
C GLU A 62 -4.09 4.87 -21.49
N LYS A 63 -4.12 5.68 -22.56
CA LYS A 63 -3.35 6.94 -22.64
C LYS A 63 -3.92 8.04 -21.75
N LEU A 64 -5.25 8.07 -21.58
CA LEU A 64 -5.92 9.07 -20.74
C LEU A 64 -6.00 8.59 -19.29
N ALA A 65 -5.64 9.47 -18.36
CA ALA A 65 -5.73 9.20 -16.93
C ALA A 65 -7.16 8.85 -16.50
N SER A 66 -8.18 9.53 -17.04
CA SER A 66 -9.59 9.25 -16.74
C SER A 66 -10.00 7.83 -17.14
N ARG A 67 -9.59 7.36 -18.33
CA ARG A 67 -9.87 5.99 -18.79
C ARG A 67 -9.13 4.96 -17.94
N TYR A 68 -7.87 5.22 -17.61
CA TYR A 68 -7.09 4.34 -16.74
C TYR A 68 -7.76 4.18 -15.36
N SER A 69 -8.18 5.29 -14.74
CA SER A 69 -8.89 5.25 -13.45
C SER A 69 -10.22 4.52 -13.54
N ALA A 70 -10.98 4.68 -14.63
CA ALA A 70 -12.23 3.94 -14.84
C ALA A 70 -12.00 2.42 -14.92
N PHE A 71 -10.96 1.97 -15.62
CA PHE A 71 -10.61 0.54 -15.66
C PHE A 71 -10.10 0.00 -14.32
N ILE A 72 -9.38 0.80 -13.53
CA ILE A 72 -9.02 0.42 -12.15
C ILE A 72 -10.29 0.23 -11.31
N ALA A 73 -11.23 1.17 -11.36
CA ALA A 73 -12.48 1.08 -10.62
C ALA A 73 -13.32 -0.13 -11.03
N LEU A 74 -13.37 -0.43 -12.34
CA LEU A 74 -14.05 -1.62 -12.87
C LEU A 74 -13.41 -2.91 -12.35
N ALA A 75 -12.07 -3.03 -12.42
CA ALA A 75 -11.37 -4.20 -11.93
C ALA A 75 -11.49 -4.36 -10.41
N ALA A 76 -11.44 -3.26 -9.65
CA ALA A 76 -11.66 -3.28 -8.21
C ALA A 76 -13.07 -3.76 -7.86
N SER A 77 -14.09 -3.28 -8.58
CA SER A 77 -15.49 -3.71 -8.40
C SER A 77 -15.66 -5.20 -8.71
N PHE A 78 -15.02 -5.68 -9.77
CA PHE A 78 -15.04 -7.10 -10.12
C PHE A 78 -14.35 -7.99 -9.06
N ILE A 79 -13.19 -7.57 -8.55
CA ILE A 79 -12.49 -8.29 -7.46
C ILE A 79 -13.32 -8.29 -6.17
N TRP A 80 -14.08 -7.23 -5.90
CA TRP A 80 -14.94 -7.14 -4.73
C TRP A 80 -16.14 -8.10 -4.81
N LEU A 81 -16.73 -8.27 -5.99
CA LEU A 81 -17.90 -9.11 -6.21
C LEU A 81 -17.59 -10.62 -6.30
N VAL A 82 -16.33 -10.99 -6.53
CA VAL A 82 -15.87 -12.39 -6.77
C VAL A 82 -14.93 -12.89 -5.68
#